data_AF-A0A6F8TYN5-F1
#
_entry.id   AF-A0A6F8TYN5-F1
#
_cell.length_a   1.000
_cell.length_b   1.000
_cell.length_c   1.000
_cell.angle_alpha   90.00
_cell.angle_beta   90.00
_cell.angle_gamma   90.00
#
_symmetry.space_group_name_H-M   'P 1'
#
loop_
_entity.id
_entity.type
_entity.pdbx_description
1 polymer ?
#
loop_
_entity_poly.entity_id
_entity_poly.type
_entity_poly.pdbx_seq_one_letter_code
_entity_poly.pdbx_strand_id
1 'polypeptide(L)'
;MKVKLKNEAGVTKEVKVGFSWTTFFFGFFPALIRGDLKWAVIMFIIASVVGFFTFGFGAWIPGIIFSFVYNKIYIKELLEKGYRPADEKAQSELQSRGIITAFPQAI
;
A
#
# COMPACT_ATOMS: atom_id res chain seq x y z
N MET A 1 13.01 0.83 1.05
CA MET A 1 13.15 -0.49 1.71
C MET A 1 12.01 -1.39 1.27
N LYS A 2 12.22 -2.71 1.25
CA LYS A 2 11.21 -3.70 0.87
C LYS A 2 11.15 -4.80 1.92
N VAL A 3 9.97 -5.37 2.13
CA VAL A 3 9.74 -6.52 3.01
C VAL A 3 9.04 -7.63 2.23
N LYS A 4 9.26 -8.87 2.64
CA LYS A 4 8.60 -10.03 2.05
C LYS A 4 7.46 -10.48 2.95
N LEU A 5 6.30 -10.70 2.35
CA LEU A 5 5.13 -11.29 2.98
C LEU A 5 4.87 -12.66 2.35
N LYS A 6 4.41 -13.63 3.13
CA LYS A 6 4.08 -15.00 2.70
C LYS A 6 2.70 -15.37 3.21
N ASN A 7 1.90 -16.07 2.41
CA ASN A 7 0.64 -16.66 2.86
C ASN A 7 0.80 -18.16 3.17
N GLU A 8 -0.25 -18.78 3.73
CA GLU A 8 -0.25 -20.21 4.08
C GLU A 8 -0.05 -21.14 2.87
N ALA A 9 -0.52 -20.73 1.70
CA ALA A 9 -0.32 -21.45 0.44
C ALA A 9 1.12 -21.36 -0.12
N GLY A 10 2.03 -20.67 0.59
CA GLY A 10 3.44 -20.56 0.20
C GLY A 10 3.76 -19.41 -0.78
N VAL A 11 2.76 -18.64 -1.20
CA VAL A 11 2.94 -17.50 -2.12
C VAL A 11 3.61 -16.35 -1.38
N THR A 12 4.75 -15.90 -1.91
CA THR A 12 5.49 -14.76 -1.38
C THR A 12 5.28 -13.50 -2.21
N LYS A 13 5.06 -12.36 -1.57
CA LYS A 13 4.99 -11.03 -2.19
C LYS A 13 6.03 -10.10 -1.58
N GLU A 14 6.81 -9.46 -2.43
CA GLU A 14 7.75 -8.41 -2.03
C GLU A 14 7.07 -7.05 -2.15
N VAL A 15 7.01 -6.31 -1.04
CA VAL A 15 6.29 -5.04 -0.95
C VAL A 15 7.20 -3.92 -0.47
N LYS A 16 7.02 -2.72 -1.04
CA LYS A 16 7.75 -1.52 -0.63
C LYS A 16 7.12 -0.95 0.63
N VAL A 17 7.96 -0.48 1.55
CA VAL A 17 7.52 0.18 2.78
C VAL A 17 7.92 1.65 2.75
N GLY A 18 7.06 2.52 3.30
CA GLY A 18 7.24 3.98 3.29
C GLY A 18 6.65 4.63 2.04
N PHE A 19 7.27 5.71 1.58
CA PHE A 19 6.77 6.52 0.47
C PHE A 19 6.60 5.71 -0.84
N SER A 20 5.45 5.89 -1.50
CA SER A 20 5.10 5.27 -2.78
C SER A 20 5.42 6.20 -3.94
N TRP A 21 6.65 6.14 -4.43
CA TRP A 21 7.09 6.85 -5.63
C TRP A 21 6.19 6.60 -6.84
N THR A 22 5.70 5.37 -7.00
CA THR A 22 4.80 5.04 -8.12
C THR A 22 3.45 5.76 -7.98
N THR A 23 2.92 5.89 -6.76
CA THR A 23 1.65 6.62 -6.53
C THR A 23 1.84 8.13 -6.67
N PHE A 24 3.01 8.65 -6.29
CA PHE A 24 3.35 10.05 -6.47
C PHE A 24 3.31 10.48 -7.93
N PHE A 25 3.94 9.72 -8.83
CA PHE A 25 4.00 10.06 -10.26
C PHE A 25 2.78 9.61 -11.07
N PHE A 26 2.12 8.52 -10.68
CA PHE A 26 1.08 7.87 -11.49
C PHE A 26 -0.29 7.78 -10.81
N GLY A 27 -0.49 8.44 -9.66
CA GLY A 27 -1.77 8.45 -8.96
C GLY A 27 -2.30 7.03 -8.67
N PHE A 28 -3.45 6.70 -9.25
CA PHE A 28 -4.17 5.44 -9.01
C PHE A 28 -3.68 4.24 -9.83
N PHE A 29 -2.91 4.44 -10.91
CA PHE A 29 -2.44 3.34 -11.77
C PHE A 29 -1.69 2.22 -11.02
N PRO A 30 -0.81 2.50 -10.04
CA PRO A 30 -0.13 1.45 -9.29
C PRO A 30 -1.09 0.55 -8.50
N ALA A 31 -2.26 1.06 -8.10
CA ALA A 31 -3.27 0.26 -7.40
C ALA A 31 -3.94 -0.75 -8.34
N LEU A 32 -4.24 -0.34 -9.58
CA LEU A 32 -4.72 -1.26 -10.62
C LEU A 32 -3.71 -2.39 -10.90
N ILE A 33 -2.45 -2.02 -11.11
CA ILE A 33 -1.37 -3.00 -11.42
C ILE A 33 -1.17 -3.99 -10.25
N ARG A 34 -1.39 -3.55 -9.01
CA ARG A 34 -1.26 -4.38 -7.81
C ARG A 34 -2.50 -5.23 -7.51
N GLY A 35 -3.55 -5.13 -8.31
CA GLY A 35 -4.83 -5.83 -8.10
C GLY A 35 -5.64 -5.27 -6.92
N ASP A 36 -5.42 -4.01 -6.57
CA ASP A 36 -6.12 -3.27 -5.52
C ASP A 36 -7.15 -2.34 -6.15
N LEU A 37 -8.26 -2.94 -6.61
CA LEU A 37 -9.32 -2.24 -7.32
C LEU A 37 -10.04 -1.23 -6.40
N LYS A 38 -10.18 -1.57 -5.11
CA LYS A 38 -10.84 -0.72 -4.12
C LYS A 38 -10.11 0.61 -4.00
N TRP A 39 -8.80 0.61 -3.76
CA TRP A 39 -8.06 1.87 -3.65
C TRP A 39 -7.84 2.54 -5.00
N ALA A 40 -7.76 1.79 -6.10
CA ALA A 40 -7.73 2.40 -7.44
C ALA A 40 -8.96 3.28 -7.70
N VAL A 41 -10.17 2.76 -7.42
CA VAL A 41 -11.43 3.50 -7.58
C VAL A 41 -11.49 4.69 -6.63
N ILE A 42 -11.12 4.51 -5.36
CA ILE A 42 -11.11 5.61 -4.37
C ILE A 42 -10.21 6.75 -4.84
N MET A 43 -8.97 6.44 -5.23
CA MET A 43 -8.02 7.45 -5.71
C MET A 43 -8.51 8.13 -6.99
N PHE A 44 -9.11 7.37 -7.92
CA PHE A 44 -9.66 7.91 -9.16
C PHE A 44 -10.81 8.88 -8.90
N ILE A 45 -11.75 8.54 -8.03
CA ILE A 45 -12.88 9.41 -7.68
C ILE A 45 -12.37 10.69 -7.03
N ILE A 46 -11.46 10.59 -6.04
CA ILE A 46 -10.91 11.76 -5.36
C ILE A 46 -10.15 12.66 -6.35
N ALA A 47 -9.30 12.08 -7.21
CA ALA A 47 -8.61 12.82 -8.26
C ALA A 47 -9.56 13.50 -9.24
N SER A 48 -10.66 12.83 -9.62
CA SER A 48 -11.66 13.39 -10.54
C SER A 48 -12.45 14.53 -9.91
N VAL A 49 -12.85 14.39 -8.65
CA VAL A 49 -13.57 15.43 -7.89
C VAL A 49 -12.68 16.65 -7.69
N VAL A 50 -11.46 16.46 -7.19
CA VAL A 50 -10.51 17.57 -7.00
C VAL A 50 -10.16 18.21 -8.34
N GLY A 51 -9.89 17.40 -9.36
CA GLY A 51 -9.63 17.85 -10.73
C GLY A 51 -10.78 18.68 -11.28
N PHE A 52 -12.03 18.25 -11.11
CA PHE A 52 -13.21 18.98 -11.57
C PHE A 52 -13.30 20.39 -10.96
N PHE A 53 -13.13 20.52 -9.65
CA PHE A 53 -13.18 21.83 -8.97
C PHE A 53 -11.97 22.73 -9.24
N THR A 54 -10.87 22.17 -9.75
CA THR A 54 -9.62 22.89 -10.02
C THR A 54 -9.33 23.02 -11.51
N PHE A 55 -10.31 22.75 -12.38
CA PHE A 55 -10.15 22.72 -13.84
C PHE A 55 -8.95 21.88 -14.31
N GLY A 56 -8.74 20.74 -13.64
CA GLY A 56 -7.69 19.75 -13.93
C GLY A 56 -6.39 19.96 -13.14
N PHE A 57 -6.08 21.18 -12.70
CA PHE A 57 -4.78 21.50 -12.08
C PHE A 57 -4.55 20.82 -10.72
N GLY A 58 -5.61 20.43 -10.01
CA GLY A 58 -5.53 19.77 -8.71
C GLY A 58 -5.61 18.25 -8.78
N ALA A 59 -5.78 17.64 -9.96
CA ALA A 59 -5.97 16.19 -10.09
C ALA A 59 -4.76 15.37 -9.57
N TRP A 60 -3.57 15.98 -9.51
CA TRP A 60 -2.34 15.36 -8.99
C TRP A 60 -2.22 15.44 -7.46
N ILE A 61 -2.94 16.35 -6.79
CA ILE A 61 -2.84 16.58 -5.34
C ILE A 61 -3.17 15.30 -4.54
N PRO A 62 -4.23 14.55 -4.87
CA PRO A 62 -4.49 13.28 -4.19
C PRO A 62 -3.35 12.28 -4.34
N GLY A 63 -2.68 12.25 -5.50
CA GLY A 63 -1.49 11.41 -5.73
C GLY A 63 -0.36 11.70 -4.74
N ILE A 64 -0.12 12.98 -4.42
CA ILE A 64 0.85 13.40 -3.39
C ILE A 64 0.43 12.84 -2.02
N ILE A 65 -0.81 13.05 -1.61
CA ILE A 65 -1.29 12.61 -0.29
C ILE A 65 -1.20 11.09 -0.19
N PHE A 66 -1.73 10.38 -1.19
CA PHE A 66 -1.72 8.93 -1.24
C PHE A 66 -0.32 8.34 -1.33
N SER A 67 0.67 9.05 -1.88
CA SER A 67 2.06 8.56 -1.91
C SER A 67 2.64 8.29 -0.52
N PHE A 68 2.21 9.00 0.52
CA PHE A 68 2.68 8.76 1.89
C PHE A 68 2.03 7.53 2.53
N VAL A 69 0.80 7.19 2.14
CA VAL A 69 -0.02 6.19 2.85
C VAL A 69 -0.24 4.90 2.05
N TYR A 70 -0.14 4.93 0.72
CA TYR A 70 -0.61 3.84 -0.14
C TYR A 70 0.15 2.53 0.08
N ASN A 71 1.47 2.56 0.26
CA ASN A 71 2.22 1.34 0.55
C ASN A 71 1.79 0.71 1.89
N LYS A 72 1.52 1.52 2.91
CA LYS A 72 1.03 1.03 4.22
C LYS A 72 -0.36 0.40 4.07
N ILE A 73 -1.24 1.06 3.32
CA ILE A 73 -2.56 0.56 2.97
C ILE A 73 -2.45 -0.81 2.26
N TYR A 74 -1.64 -0.89 1.21
CA TYR A 74 -1.45 -2.12 0.44
C TYR A 74 -0.92 -3.28 1.30
N ILE A 75 0.02 -3.00 2.21
CA ILE A 75 0.51 -4.01 3.16
C ILE A 75 -0.63 -4.50 4.05
N LYS A 76 -1.45 -3.60 4.60
CA LYS A 76 -2.60 -3.99 5.44
C LYS A 76 -3.60 -4.87 4.68
N GLU A 77 -3.88 -4.56 3.42
CA GLU A 77 -4.77 -5.40 2.61
C GLU A 77 -4.21 -6.81 2.39
N LEU A 78 -2.89 -6.94 2.22
CA LEU A 78 -2.27 -8.25 2.13
C LEU A 78 -2.38 -8.99 3.47
N LEU A 79 -2.19 -8.30 4.60
CA LEU A 79 -2.36 -8.90 5.92
C LEU A 79 -3.79 -9.41 6.15
N GLU A 80 -4.80 -8.64 5.72
CA GLU A 80 -6.21 -9.04 5.71
C GLU A 80 -6.47 -10.26 4.81
N LYS A 81 -5.74 -10.38 3.69
CA LYS A 81 -5.76 -11.53 2.78
C LYS A 81 -4.96 -12.75 3.29
N GLY A 82 -4.58 -12.77 4.57
CA GLY A 82 -3.88 -13.89 5.19
C GLY A 82 -2.37 -13.91 4.93
N TYR A 83 -1.78 -12.85 4.38
CA TYR A 83 -0.32 -12.74 4.30
C TYR A 83 0.26 -12.40 5.68
N ARG A 84 1.46 -12.91 5.94
CA ARG A 84 2.24 -12.67 7.16
C ARG A 84 3.69 -12.32 6.79
N PRO A 85 4.47 -11.68 7.66
CA PRO A 85 5.89 -11.44 7.42
C PRO A 85 6.61 -12.76 7.16
N ALA A 86 7.46 -12.80 6.13
CA ALA A 86 8.15 -14.03 5.74
C ALA A 86 9.37 -14.34 6.63
N ASP A 87 9.91 -13.33 7.31
CA ASP A 87 11.09 -13.43 8.17
C ASP A 87 11.00 -12.42 9.34
N GLU A 88 11.86 -12.60 10.35
CA GLU A 88 11.91 -11.75 11.54
C GLU A 88 12.23 -10.29 11.19
N LYS A 89 13.07 -10.05 10.16
CA LYS A 89 13.42 -8.69 9.73
C LYS A 89 12.19 -7.95 9.18
N ALA A 90 11.38 -8.62 8.37
CA ALA A 90 10.12 -8.10 7.86
C ALA A 90 9.13 -7.84 9.01
N GLN A 91 9.09 -8.71 10.02
CA GLN A 91 8.26 -8.51 11.20
C GLN A 91 8.70 -7.28 12.00
N SER A 92 9.99 -7.17 12.35
CA SER A 92 10.52 -6.02 13.09
C SER A 92 10.32 -4.70 12.34
N GLU A 93 10.46 -4.69 11.02
CA GLU A 93 10.25 -3.49 10.20
C GLU A 93 8.77 -3.06 10.15
N LEU A 94 7.84 -4.00 10.12
CA LEU A 94 6.41 -3.68 10.15
C LEU A 94 5.96 -3.25 11.55
N GLN A 95 6.57 -3.79 12.60
CA GLN A 95 6.36 -3.37 13.99
C GLN A 95 6.90 -1.97 14.25
N SER A 96 8.14 -1.67 13.84
CA SER A 96 8.78 -0.37 14.04
C SER A 96 7.99 0.79 13.40
N ARG A 97 7.21 0.48 12.36
CA ARG A 97 6.34 1.44 11.65
C ARG A 97 4.88 1.45 12.12
N GLY A 98 4.54 0.70 13.16
CA GLY A 98 3.18 0.60 13.68
C GLY A 98 2.18 0.11 12.62
N ILE A 99 2.58 -0.86 11.80
CA ILE A 99 1.70 -1.51 10.82
C ILE A 99 1.02 -2.73 11.45
N ILE A 100 1.73 -3.44 12.34
CA ILE A 100 1.26 -4.62 13.07
C ILE A 100 1.63 -4.51 14.56
N THR A 101 0.82 -5.10 15.44
CA THR A 101 1.25 -5.54 16.78
C THR A 101 1.85 -6.94 16.64
N ALA A 102 2.83 -7.29 17.47
CA ALA A 102 3.67 -8.47 17.24
C ALA A 102 2.89 -9.75 16.90
N PHE A 103 3.29 -10.47 15.85
CA PHE A 103 2.74 -11.79 15.59
C PHE A 103 3.19 -12.74 16.69
N PRO A 104 2.31 -13.64 17.17
CA PRO A 104 2.73 -14.74 18.03
C PRO A 104 3.86 -15.48 17.30
N GLN A 105 5.00 -15.66 17.97
CA GLN A 105 5.98 -16.62 17.50
C GLN A 105 5.27 -17.97 17.44
N ALA A 106 5.33 -18.64 16.29
CA ALA A 106 4.86 -20.01 16.20
C ALA A 106 5.63 -20.81 17.26
N ILE A 107 4.91 -21.36 18.24
CA ILE A 107 5.44 -22.27 19.27
C ILE A 107 5.82 -23.58 18.58
#